data_AF-A0A250G229-F1
#
_entry.id   AF-A0A250G229-F1
#
_cell.length_a   1.000
_cell.length_b   1.000
_cell.length_c   1.000
_cell.angle_alpha   90.00
_cell.angle_beta   90.00
_cell.angle_gamma   90.00
#
_symmetry.space_group_name_H-M   'P 1'
#
loop_
_entity.id
_entity.type
_entity.pdbx_description
1 polymer ?
#
loop_
_entity_poly.entity_id
_entity_poly.type
_entity_poly.pdbx_seq_one_letter_code
_entity_poly.pdbx_strand_id
1 'polypeptide(L)'
;MKRNKKLLIVLIVLICNPISLIAIGYGIYKVRKNVKNKQEQEYLQQKEEDMQDLDKKYKFLHENPGSKNYEVVELIPRNQKLYKLRLDTIGKKLLISGVPYEEWREGDDGAYTSIKTDFEGNILGYPDGGGAYLLNDGTILDEDKGYNNSFVSDNTTWYPLIQLPFQFDYAYYTEEYKRYVHQDYDKWFKVFKELYDKAEYVYIGLGYFFKYRGKWYWMMYPSKRNGFDDDAAYQRRKAFEAQYPARESASRFTEDVPVIDPFYYTERDTIRYAVEIQHTLTEVEKKGTTYRPISYAAGYFYYTIQMSPTDTIYVKRYSAYTPGTRIIQIPYNMGGQGSNVLFIDQIPNELYPDKSYGGLYVIRPRKKK
;
A
#
# COMPACT_ATOMS: atom_id res chain seq x y z
N MET A 1 -65.61 -71.41 -11.37
CA MET A 1 -64.98 -70.25 -10.68
C MET A 1 -63.51 -70.45 -10.24
N LYS A 2 -62.64 -71.14 -11.00
CA LYS A 2 -61.21 -71.33 -10.61
C LYS A 2 -60.20 -70.45 -11.38
N ARG A 3 -60.62 -69.67 -12.38
CA ARG A 3 -59.73 -68.86 -13.24
C ARG A 3 -59.36 -67.47 -12.69
N ASN A 4 -60.11 -66.91 -11.73
CA ASN A 4 -59.91 -65.52 -11.27
C ASN A 4 -58.85 -65.33 -10.18
N LYS A 5 -58.45 -66.39 -9.44
CA LYS A 5 -57.47 -66.24 -8.35
C LYS A 5 -56.04 -66.01 -8.85
N LYS A 6 -55.64 -66.63 -9.96
CA LYS A 6 -54.30 -66.43 -10.53
C LYS A 6 -54.13 -65.03 -11.13
N LEU A 7 -55.16 -64.50 -11.80
CA LEU A 7 -55.12 -63.15 -12.37
C LEU A 7 -55.06 -62.08 -11.27
N LEU A 8 -55.81 -62.26 -10.19
CA LEU A 8 -55.80 -61.37 -9.03
C LEU A 8 -54.43 -61.35 -8.34
N ILE A 9 -53.79 -62.52 -8.16
CA ILE A 9 -52.45 -62.61 -7.57
C ILE A 9 -51.41 -61.92 -8.47
N VAL A 10 -51.46 -62.12 -9.80
CA VAL A 10 -50.55 -61.44 -10.73
C VAL A 10 -50.75 -59.92 -10.70
N LEU A 11 -52.00 -59.44 -10.61
CA LEU A 11 -52.30 -58.01 -10.51
C LEU A 11 -51.79 -57.41 -9.18
N ILE A 12 -51.98 -58.12 -8.06
CA ILE A 12 -51.47 -57.70 -6.75
C ILE A 12 -49.93 -57.64 -6.77
N VAL A 13 -49.26 -58.64 -7.35
CA VAL A 13 -47.80 -58.62 -7.49
C VAL A 13 -47.34 -57.47 -8.39
N LEU A 14 -48.03 -57.20 -9.52
CA LEU A 14 -47.69 -56.10 -10.42
C LEU A 14 -47.88 -54.71 -9.79
N ILE A 15 -48.83 -54.55 -8.87
CA ILE A 15 -49.10 -53.26 -8.21
C ILE A 15 -48.23 -53.10 -6.95
N CYS A 16 -48.10 -54.15 -6.12
CA CYS A 16 -47.37 -54.06 -4.86
C CYS A 16 -45.85 -53.96 -5.06
N ASN A 17 -45.29 -54.63 -6.08
CA ASN A 17 -43.83 -54.65 -6.29
C ASN A 17 -43.24 -53.26 -6.64
N PRO A 18 -43.81 -52.44 -7.55
CA PRO A 18 -43.31 -51.08 -7.80
C PRO A 18 -43.55 -50.14 -6.61
N ILE A 19 -44.64 -50.29 -5.84
CA ILE A 19 -44.90 -49.48 -4.63
C ILE A 19 -43.85 -49.79 -3.56
N SER A 20 -43.54 -51.07 -3.34
CA SER A 20 -42.49 -51.49 -2.41
C SER A 20 -41.10 -50.98 -2.83
N LEU A 21 -40.77 -51.00 -4.13
CA LEU A 21 -39.52 -50.46 -4.66
C LEU A 21 -39.40 -48.94 -4.48
N ILE A 22 -40.49 -48.19 -4.70
CA ILE A 22 -40.52 -46.74 -4.48
C ILE A 22 -40.34 -46.41 -2.99
N ALA A 23 -41.00 -47.14 -2.10
CA ALA A 23 -40.86 -46.95 -0.65
C ALA A 23 -39.44 -47.24 -0.15
N ILE A 24 -38.82 -48.33 -0.63
CA ILE A 24 -37.43 -48.67 -0.33
C ILE A 24 -36.46 -47.62 -0.90
N GLY A 25 -36.67 -47.20 -2.15
CA GLY A 25 -35.87 -46.15 -2.79
C GLY A 25 -35.92 -44.81 -2.05
N TYR A 26 -37.11 -44.40 -1.61
CA TYR A 26 -37.28 -43.20 -0.79
C TYR A 26 -36.63 -43.33 0.59
N GLY A 27 -36.71 -44.52 1.22
CA GLY A 27 -36.01 -44.83 2.46
C GLY A 27 -34.49 -44.71 2.33
N ILE A 28 -33.91 -45.31 1.28
CA ILE A 28 -32.48 -45.21 0.97
C ILE A 28 -32.06 -43.76 0.71
N TYR A 29 -32.86 -43.00 -0.05
CA TYR A 29 -32.60 -41.60 -0.32
C TYR A 29 -32.58 -40.76 0.97
N LYS A 30 -33.58 -40.94 1.85
CA LYS A 30 -33.68 -40.21 3.12
C LYS A 30 -32.51 -40.53 4.05
N VAL A 31 -32.12 -41.81 4.13
CA VAL A 31 -30.94 -42.24 4.91
C VAL A 31 -29.66 -41.62 4.34
N ARG A 32 -29.44 -41.68 3.03
CA ARG A 32 -28.26 -41.05 2.38
C ARG A 32 -28.21 -39.54 2.60
N LYS A 33 -29.34 -38.85 2.50
CA LYS A 33 -29.44 -37.41 2.76
C LYS A 33 -29.09 -37.09 4.22
N ASN A 34 -29.58 -37.87 5.18
CA ASN A 34 -29.28 -37.68 6.59
C ASN A 34 -27.80 -37.98 6.92
N VAL A 35 -27.21 -39.03 6.34
CA VAL A 35 -25.78 -39.33 6.49
C VAL A 35 -24.94 -38.19 5.92
N LYS A 36 -25.28 -37.68 4.74
CA LYS A 36 -24.59 -36.53 4.13
C LYS A 36 -24.68 -35.28 5.01
N ASN A 37 -25.86 -34.96 5.52
CA ASN A 37 -26.07 -33.83 6.42
C ASN A 37 -25.27 -33.98 7.73
N LYS A 38 -25.20 -35.20 8.28
CA LYS A 38 -24.43 -35.48 9.50
C LYS A 38 -22.92 -35.33 9.27
N GLN A 39 -22.40 -35.86 8.16
CA GLN A 39 -21.00 -35.68 7.76
C GLN A 39 -20.66 -34.20 7.52
N GLU A 40 -21.58 -33.45 6.92
CA GLU A 40 -21.43 -32.01 6.70
C GLU A 40 -21.38 -31.24 8.03
N GLN A 41 -22.24 -31.60 8.99
CA GLN A 41 -22.22 -31.01 10.34
C GLN A 41 -20.94 -31.34 11.11
N GLU A 42 -20.50 -32.60 11.10
CA GLU A 42 -19.24 -33.03 11.73
C GLU A 42 -18.03 -32.32 11.13
N TYR A 43 -18.00 -32.16 9.80
CA TYR A 43 -16.97 -31.39 9.10
C TYR A 43 -16.96 -29.91 9.50
N LEU A 44 -18.13 -29.27 9.58
CA LEU A 44 -18.23 -27.86 9.99
C LEU A 44 -17.78 -27.67 11.44
N GLN A 45 -18.12 -28.61 12.32
CA GLN A 45 -17.73 -28.58 13.72
C GLN A 45 -16.22 -28.76 13.89
N GLN A 46 -15.61 -29.73 13.21
CA GLN A 46 -14.16 -29.89 13.20
C GLN A 46 -13.45 -28.63 12.66
N LYS A 47 -13.99 -28.04 11.59
CA LYS A 47 -13.47 -26.79 11.00
C LYS A 47 -13.52 -25.62 12.00
N GLU A 48 -14.57 -25.51 12.80
CA GLU A 48 -14.67 -24.50 13.86
C GLU A 48 -13.67 -24.73 15.00
N GLU A 49 -13.48 -25.99 15.42
CA GLU A 49 -12.51 -26.36 16.45
C GLU A 49 -11.07 -26.06 15.99
N ASP A 50 -10.72 -26.46 14.75
CA ASP A 50 -9.42 -26.17 14.14
C ASP A 50 -9.19 -24.64 14.02
N MET A 51 -10.23 -23.89 13.64
CA MET A 51 -10.17 -22.42 13.61
C MET A 51 -9.88 -21.81 14.98
N GLN A 52 -10.55 -22.28 16.02
CA GLN A 52 -10.33 -21.77 17.38
C GLN A 52 -8.90 -22.03 17.86
N ASP A 53 -8.32 -23.17 17.50
CA ASP A 53 -6.92 -23.46 17.85
C ASP A 53 -5.93 -22.59 17.08
N LEU A 54 -6.14 -22.45 15.77
CA LEU A 54 -5.33 -21.56 14.93
C LEU A 54 -5.42 -20.10 15.39
N ASP A 55 -6.60 -19.59 15.71
CA ASP A 55 -6.79 -18.19 16.11
C ASP A 55 -6.21 -17.86 17.50
N LYS A 56 -5.98 -18.87 18.35
CA LYS A 56 -5.20 -18.69 19.59
C LYS A 56 -3.73 -18.40 19.29
N LYS A 57 -3.16 -19.12 18.31
CA LYS A 57 -1.73 -19.09 17.99
C LYS A 57 -1.35 -17.99 16.99
N TYR A 58 -2.15 -17.78 15.95
CA TYR A 58 -1.87 -16.85 14.87
C TYR A 58 -2.64 -15.54 15.06
N LYS A 59 -1.98 -14.42 14.76
CA LYS A 59 -2.56 -13.08 14.92
C LYS A 59 -2.38 -12.26 13.64
N PHE A 60 -3.29 -11.31 13.40
CA PHE A 60 -3.04 -10.27 12.39
C PHE A 60 -1.82 -9.44 12.78
N LEU A 61 -1.05 -8.91 11.83
CA LEU A 61 0.20 -8.19 12.14
C LEU A 61 -0.03 -6.97 13.06
N HIS A 62 -1.14 -6.23 12.88
CA HIS A 62 -1.48 -5.09 13.74
C HIS A 62 -1.85 -5.48 15.19
N GLU A 63 -2.14 -6.75 15.44
CA GLU A 63 -2.41 -7.30 16.79
C GLU A 63 -1.27 -8.19 17.29
N ASN A 64 -0.25 -8.42 16.46
CA ASN A 64 0.80 -9.37 16.76
C ASN A 64 1.88 -8.68 17.60
N PRO A 65 2.14 -9.10 18.85
CA PRO A 65 3.22 -8.51 19.63
C PRO A 65 4.62 -8.92 19.14
N GLY A 66 4.70 -9.84 18.18
CA GLY A 66 5.91 -10.53 17.77
C GLY A 66 6.17 -11.77 18.61
N SER A 67 7.44 -12.09 18.81
CA SER A 67 7.90 -13.32 19.42
C SER A 67 8.82 -13.03 20.61
N LYS A 68 9.65 -14.01 21.02
CA LYS A 68 10.51 -13.84 22.20
C LYS A 68 11.56 -12.75 21.97
N ASN A 69 12.28 -12.79 20.86
CA ASN A 69 13.38 -11.86 20.60
C ASN A 69 13.04 -10.79 19.55
N TYR A 70 11.89 -10.91 18.86
CA TYR A 70 11.44 -9.93 17.87
C TYR A 70 10.11 -9.31 18.27
N GLU A 71 9.92 -8.04 17.92
CA GLU A 71 8.64 -7.34 17.99
C GLU A 71 8.13 -7.03 16.59
N VAL A 72 6.81 -6.94 16.46
CA VAL A 72 6.14 -6.38 15.28
C VAL A 72 5.63 -5.01 15.67
N VAL A 73 5.93 -4.00 14.86
CA VAL A 73 5.51 -2.62 15.06
C VAL A 73 4.78 -2.15 13.82
N GLU A 74 3.59 -1.58 14.00
CA GLU A 74 2.84 -0.94 12.93
C GLU A 74 3.47 0.43 12.62
N LEU A 75 3.88 0.65 11.37
CA LEU A 75 4.37 1.93 10.87
C LEU A 75 3.25 2.66 10.13
N ILE A 76 2.68 2.03 9.11
CA ILE A 76 1.50 2.54 8.41
C ILE A 76 0.28 1.74 8.91
N PRO A 77 -0.80 2.41 9.32
CA PRO A 77 -1.93 1.75 9.95
C PRO A 77 -2.64 0.78 9.00
N ARG A 78 -3.26 -0.26 9.59
CA ARG A 78 -3.95 -1.35 8.88
C ARG A 78 -5.05 -0.94 7.89
N ASN A 79 -5.55 0.29 7.98
CA ASN A 79 -6.57 0.85 7.08
C ASN A 79 -5.98 1.64 5.90
N GLN A 80 -4.65 1.58 5.72
CA GLN A 80 -3.93 2.24 4.63
C GLN A 80 -3.09 1.22 3.84
N LYS A 81 -2.72 1.58 2.62
CA LYS A 81 -1.75 0.85 1.78
C LYS A 81 -0.45 1.66 1.67
N LEU A 82 0.68 0.97 1.56
CA LEU A 82 1.96 1.62 1.27
C LEU A 82 1.88 2.29 -0.12
N TYR A 83 2.11 3.60 -0.17
CA TYR A 83 2.19 4.35 -1.42
C TYR A 83 3.64 4.48 -1.90
N LYS A 84 4.54 4.94 -1.02
CA LYS A 84 5.96 5.13 -1.34
C LYS A 84 6.84 4.75 -0.15
N LEU A 85 7.96 4.11 -0.44
CA LEU A 85 9.05 3.90 0.50
C LEU A 85 10.35 4.32 -0.17
N ARG A 86 10.97 5.39 0.34
CA ARG A 86 12.20 5.95 -0.19
C ARG A 86 13.30 5.84 0.84
N LEU A 87 14.48 5.38 0.42
CA LEU A 87 15.68 5.33 1.23
C LEU A 87 16.53 6.58 0.99
N ASP A 88 16.80 7.34 2.05
CA ASP A 88 17.77 8.43 2.03
C ASP A 88 19.18 7.83 2.06
N THR A 89 19.83 7.82 0.90
CA THR A 89 21.16 7.22 0.71
C THR A 89 22.26 7.98 1.47
N ILE A 90 22.01 9.25 1.79
CA ILE A 90 22.94 10.13 2.52
C ILE A 90 22.65 10.07 4.02
N GLY A 91 21.41 10.41 4.42
CA GLY A 91 21.01 10.51 5.82
C GLY A 91 20.73 9.17 6.50
N LYS A 92 20.69 8.06 5.73
CA LYS A 92 20.43 6.70 6.22
C LYS A 92 19.10 6.57 6.97
N LYS A 93 18.04 7.12 6.37
CA LYS A 93 16.67 7.13 6.89
C LYS A 93 15.72 6.56 5.85
N LEU A 94 14.55 6.11 6.29
CA LEU A 94 13.43 5.76 5.43
C LEU A 94 12.36 6.83 5.49
N LEU A 95 11.74 7.05 4.35
CA LEU A 95 10.63 7.97 4.16
C LEU A 95 9.49 7.13 3.64
N ILE A 96 8.45 7.01 4.45
CA ILE A 96 7.37 6.07 4.24
C ILE A 96 6.09 6.87 4.11
N SER A 97 5.39 6.70 3.00
CA SER A 97 4.11 7.33 2.74
C SER A 97 3.01 6.28 2.59
N GLY A 98 1.94 6.43 3.37
CA GLY A 98 0.73 5.62 3.30
C GLY A 98 -0.43 6.45 2.75
N VAL A 99 -1.35 5.76 2.05
CA VAL A 99 -2.60 6.33 1.53
C VAL A 99 -3.75 5.43 1.98
N PRO A 100 -4.97 5.97 2.19
CA PRO A 100 -6.14 5.13 2.39
C PRO A 100 -6.33 4.20 1.18
N TYR A 101 -6.87 3.00 1.41
CA TYR A 101 -7.30 2.12 0.32
C TYR A 101 -8.81 2.03 0.19
N GLU A 102 -9.56 2.56 1.16
CA GLU A 102 -11.01 2.68 1.06
C GLU A 102 -11.31 3.90 0.17
N GLU A 103 -11.95 3.68 -0.98
CA GLU A 103 -12.24 4.74 -1.99
C GLU A 103 -12.95 5.97 -1.38
N TRP A 104 -13.82 5.78 -0.40
CA TRP A 104 -14.55 6.88 0.25
C TRP A 104 -13.68 7.77 1.15
N ARG A 105 -12.47 7.32 1.50
CA ARG A 105 -11.45 8.12 2.21
C ARG A 105 -10.44 8.77 1.28
N GLU A 106 -10.46 8.45 -0.01
CA GLU A 106 -9.63 9.10 -1.03
C GLU A 106 -10.12 10.54 -1.23
N GLY A 107 -9.64 11.45 -0.38
CA GLY A 107 -10.09 12.85 -0.32
C GLY A 107 -10.07 13.45 1.09
N ASP A 108 -9.91 12.62 2.12
CA ASP A 108 -9.58 13.09 3.47
C ASP A 108 -8.07 13.26 3.56
N ASP A 109 -7.57 14.50 3.53
CA ASP A 109 -6.14 14.81 3.67
C ASP A 109 -5.56 14.27 5.00
N GLY A 110 -6.39 14.08 6.03
CA GLY A 110 -6.02 13.46 7.30
C GLY A 110 -5.83 11.94 7.22
N ALA A 111 -6.23 11.30 6.12
CA ALA A 111 -6.06 9.86 5.91
C ALA A 111 -4.70 9.49 5.31
N TYR A 112 -3.89 10.48 4.91
CA TYR A 112 -2.53 10.27 4.43
C TYR A 112 -1.55 10.20 5.59
N THR A 113 -0.50 9.39 5.45
CA THR A 113 0.51 9.27 6.49
C THR A 113 1.89 9.41 5.87
N SER A 114 2.74 10.24 6.47
CA SER A 114 4.15 10.38 6.10
C SER A 114 5.01 10.24 7.34
N ILE A 115 5.90 9.27 7.33
CA ILE A 115 6.74 8.89 8.48
C ILE A 115 8.18 8.87 8.04
N LYS A 116 9.04 9.40 8.90
CA LYS A 116 10.49 9.29 8.81
C LYS A 116 10.97 8.29 9.85
N THR A 117 11.67 7.24 9.44
CA THR A 117 12.24 6.25 10.35
C THR A 117 13.73 6.07 10.13
N ASP A 118 14.42 5.47 11.10
CA ASP A 118 15.70 4.82 10.82
C ASP A 118 15.49 3.45 10.14
N PHE A 119 16.57 2.73 9.84
CA PHE A 119 16.50 1.39 9.24
C PHE A 119 16.05 0.28 10.18
N GLU A 120 15.89 0.56 11.47
CA GLU A 120 15.23 -0.33 12.43
C GLU A 120 13.73 -0.04 12.54
N GLY A 121 13.21 0.95 11.80
CA GLY A 121 11.82 1.38 11.88
C GLY A 121 11.50 2.14 13.18
N ASN A 122 12.49 2.71 13.87
CA ASN A 122 12.19 3.67 14.95
C ASN A 122 11.67 4.96 14.31
N ILE A 123 10.50 5.42 14.73
CA ILE A 123 9.90 6.65 14.22
C ILE A 123 10.72 7.85 14.73
N LEU A 124 11.29 8.60 13.80
CA LEU A 124 12.10 9.80 14.06
C LEU A 124 11.26 11.07 13.94
N GLY A 125 10.14 11.01 13.20
CA GLY A 125 9.21 12.12 13.09
C GLY A 125 8.16 11.90 11.99
N TYR A 126 7.27 12.87 11.89
CA TYR A 126 6.18 12.92 10.91
C TYR A 126 6.39 14.16 10.04
N PRO A 127 7.11 14.03 8.91
CA PRO A 127 7.31 15.13 7.98
C PRO A 127 5.96 15.69 7.50
N ASP A 128 5.88 17.01 7.40
CA ASP A 128 4.69 17.68 6.87
C ASP A 128 4.72 17.65 5.34
N GLY A 129 3.60 17.24 4.71
CA GLY A 129 3.48 17.07 3.26
C GLY A 129 3.68 15.62 2.80
N GLY A 130 2.72 15.11 2.01
CA GLY A 130 2.63 13.72 1.52
C GLY A 130 3.71 13.26 0.52
N GLY A 131 4.89 13.87 0.54
CA GLY A 131 6.02 13.50 -0.32
C GLY A 131 5.83 13.78 -1.82
N ALA A 132 4.70 14.36 -2.23
CA ALA A 132 4.36 14.69 -3.61
C ALA A 132 5.29 15.77 -4.19
N TYR A 133 5.68 16.74 -3.35
CA TYR A 133 6.58 17.84 -3.70
C TYR A 133 7.96 17.73 -3.04
N LEU A 134 8.41 16.50 -2.77
CA LEU A 134 9.75 16.22 -2.26
C LEU A 134 10.76 16.25 -3.42
N LEU A 135 11.69 17.20 -3.36
CA LEU A 135 12.76 17.37 -4.35
C LEU A 135 13.94 16.43 -4.10
N ASN A 136 14.83 16.31 -5.09
CA ASN A 136 15.99 15.41 -5.04
C ASN A 136 16.99 15.71 -3.93
N ASP A 137 17.04 16.96 -3.44
CA ASP A 137 17.90 17.36 -2.32
C ASP A 137 17.24 17.14 -0.94
N GLY A 138 15.94 16.79 -0.93
CA GLY A 138 15.13 16.56 0.27
C GLY A 138 14.32 17.76 0.76
N THR A 139 14.32 18.88 0.03
CA THR A 139 13.38 19.97 0.29
C THR A 139 11.96 19.57 -0.08
N ILE A 140 11.00 19.90 0.79
CA ILE A 140 9.57 19.88 0.51
C ILE A 140 9.17 21.27 0.03
N LEU A 141 8.55 21.35 -1.15
CA LEU A 141 7.90 22.57 -1.62
C LEU A 141 6.38 22.48 -1.41
N ASP A 142 5.77 23.61 -1.12
CA ASP A 142 4.33 23.79 -1.04
C ASP A 142 4.03 25.22 -1.47
N GLU A 143 3.08 25.40 -2.38
CA GLU A 143 2.84 26.70 -2.98
C GLU A 143 2.24 27.70 -1.99
N ASP A 144 1.47 27.21 -1.01
CA ASP A 144 0.80 28.01 -0.01
C ASP A 144 1.67 28.19 1.26
N LYS A 145 2.33 27.11 1.70
CA LYS A 145 3.14 27.11 2.94
C LYS A 145 4.60 27.51 2.71
N GLY A 146 5.12 27.33 1.49
CA GLY A 146 6.47 27.69 1.10
C GLY A 146 7.42 26.49 0.98
N TYR A 147 8.47 26.43 1.78
CA TYR A 147 9.40 25.30 1.76
C TYR A 147 9.83 24.85 3.16
N ASN A 148 10.18 23.56 3.26
CA ASN A 148 10.49 22.88 4.51
C ASN A 148 11.57 21.82 4.25
N ASN A 149 12.37 21.46 5.28
CA ASN A 149 13.42 20.44 5.19
C ASN A 149 13.24 19.31 6.23
N SER A 150 12.01 19.03 6.64
CA SER A 150 11.65 18.08 7.70
C SER A 150 11.89 16.61 7.35
N PHE A 151 12.06 16.28 6.07
CA PHE A 151 12.54 14.97 5.65
C PHE A 151 14.04 14.78 5.93
N VAL A 152 14.84 15.81 5.69
CA VAL A 152 16.32 15.75 5.85
C VAL A 152 16.72 16.00 7.30
N SER A 153 16.15 17.04 7.88
CA SER A 153 16.39 17.53 9.22
C SER A 153 15.18 17.30 10.11
N ASP A 154 15.28 17.56 11.41
CA ASP A 154 14.14 17.53 12.32
C ASP A 154 13.44 18.90 12.42
N ASN A 155 13.81 19.83 11.53
CA ASN A 155 13.18 21.14 11.42
C ASN A 155 11.89 21.05 10.60
N THR A 156 10.75 21.21 11.29
CA THR A 156 9.41 21.24 10.70
C THR A 156 8.94 22.63 10.31
N THR A 157 9.77 23.66 10.51
CA THR A 157 9.43 25.05 10.18
C THR A 157 9.27 25.22 8.68
N TRP A 158 8.12 25.81 8.30
CA TRP A 158 7.88 26.30 6.95
C TRP A 158 8.47 27.69 6.79
N TYR A 159 9.23 27.86 5.71
CA TYR A 159 9.82 29.13 5.31
C TYR A 159 9.10 29.62 4.06
N PRO A 160 8.73 30.91 3.98
CA PRO A 160 8.03 31.43 2.82
C PRO A 160 8.92 31.41 1.57
N LEU A 161 8.30 31.19 0.41
CA LEU A 161 8.95 31.42 -0.88
C LEU A 161 9.10 32.91 -1.12
N ILE A 162 10.25 33.33 -1.64
CA ILE A 162 10.42 34.69 -2.17
C ILE A 162 9.78 34.72 -3.55
N GLN A 163 8.53 35.16 -3.60
CA GLN A 163 7.77 35.24 -4.84
C GLN A 163 8.25 36.43 -5.67
N LEU A 164 8.60 36.18 -6.93
CA LEU A 164 8.97 37.22 -7.90
C LEU A 164 8.06 37.12 -9.15
N PRO A 165 6.74 37.29 -8.99
CA PRO A 165 5.79 37.05 -10.06
C PRO A 165 5.76 38.19 -11.09
N PHE A 166 5.52 37.84 -12.35
CA PHE A 166 5.21 38.78 -13.44
C PHE A 166 3.81 39.42 -13.28
N GLN A 167 2.85 38.66 -12.73
CA GLN A 167 1.52 39.13 -12.36
C GLN A 167 0.94 38.18 -11.30
N PHE A 168 0.29 38.71 -10.26
CA PHE A 168 -0.58 37.92 -9.37
C PHE A 168 -2.02 38.38 -9.49
N ASP A 169 -2.95 37.49 -9.17
CA ASP A 169 -4.36 37.84 -9.00
C ASP A 169 -4.56 38.65 -7.72
N TYR A 170 -5.36 39.71 -7.80
CA TYR A 170 -5.45 40.76 -6.79
C TYR A 170 -6.22 40.36 -5.51
N ALA A 171 -6.71 39.11 -5.44
CA ALA A 171 -7.63 38.66 -4.39
C ALA A 171 -6.94 38.29 -3.05
N TYR A 172 -5.62 38.06 -3.02
CA TYR A 172 -4.87 37.65 -1.83
C TYR A 172 -3.76 38.68 -1.53
N TYR A 173 -4.03 39.69 -0.69
CA TYR A 173 -3.20 40.90 -0.62
C TYR A 173 -2.75 41.29 0.81
N THR A 174 -1.43 41.47 1.01
CA THR A 174 -0.82 42.28 2.09
C THR A 174 0.23 43.25 1.49
N GLU A 175 0.50 44.39 2.14
CA GLU A 175 1.40 45.45 1.62
C GLU A 175 2.84 44.98 1.35
N GLU A 176 3.32 43.98 2.09
CA GLU A 176 4.68 43.47 1.95
C GLU A 176 4.94 42.82 0.59
N TYR A 177 3.89 42.31 -0.07
CA TYR A 177 3.98 41.67 -1.38
C TYR A 177 4.04 42.66 -2.56
N LYS A 178 3.58 43.91 -2.38
CA LYS A 178 3.56 44.92 -3.47
C LYS A 178 4.94 45.25 -4.03
N ARG A 179 6.00 45.15 -3.22
CA ARG A 179 7.37 45.50 -3.63
C ARG A 179 7.99 44.56 -4.66
N TYR A 180 7.36 43.41 -4.95
CA TYR A 180 7.92 42.35 -5.79
C TYR A 180 7.20 42.15 -7.13
N VAL A 181 6.23 43.01 -7.47
CA VAL A 181 5.44 42.90 -8.71
C VAL A 181 6.09 43.72 -9.83
N HIS A 182 6.50 43.07 -10.91
CA HIS A 182 7.08 43.72 -12.09
C HIS A 182 6.37 43.25 -13.37
N GLN A 183 5.60 44.14 -14.01
CA GLN A 183 4.91 43.88 -15.29
C GLN A 183 5.79 44.13 -16.54
N ASP A 184 7.08 44.34 -16.34
CA ASP A 184 8.07 44.66 -17.38
C ASP A 184 8.84 43.38 -17.73
N TYR A 185 8.66 42.89 -18.96
CA TYR A 185 9.21 41.61 -19.39
C TYR A 185 10.73 41.60 -19.40
N ASP A 186 11.37 42.69 -19.82
CA ASP A 186 12.84 42.78 -19.88
C ASP A 186 13.43 42.81 -18.48
N LYS A 187 12.78 43.52 -17.54
CA LYS A 187 13.17 43.50 -16.13
C LYS A 187 12.94 42.14 -15.49
N TRP A 188 11.79 41.51 -15.76
CA TRP A 188 11.49 40.16 -15.28
C TRP A 188 12.53 39.16 -15.77
N PHE A 189 12.84 39.19 -17.07
CA PHE A 189 13.81 38.30 -17.68
C PHE A 189 15.22 38.53 -17.15
N LYS A 190 15.60 39.79 -16.88
CA LYS A 190 16.88 40.11 -16.23
C LYS A 190 16.98 39.47 -14.84
N VAL A 191 15.94 39.57 -14.01
CA VAL A 191 15.89 38.96 -12.66
C VAL A 191 15.90 37.44 -12.75
N PHE A 192 15.07 36.88 -13.64
CA PHE A 192 15.04 35.44 -13.91
C PHE A 192 16.43 34.94 -14.29
N LYS A 193 17.09 35.58 -15.27
CA LYS A 193 18.39 35.15 -15.76
C LYS A 193 19.47 35.25 -14.68
N GLU A 194 19.47 36.32 -13.89
CA GLU A 194 20.41 36.46 -12.78
C GLU A 194 20.24 35.36 -11.73
N LEU A 195 18.99 35.04 -11.35
CA LEU A 195 18.70 33.96 -10.41
C LEU A 195 19.00 32.59 -11.00
N TYR A 196 18.59 32.35 -12.24
CA TYR A 196 18.88 31.11 -12.97
C TYR A 196 20.39 30.91 -13.01
N ASP A 197 21.19 31.89 -13.44
CA ASP A 197 22.64 31.70 -13.55
C ASP A 197 23.32 31.43 -12.18
N LYS A 198 22.79 31.99 -11.09
CA LYS A 198 23.35 31.87 -9.72
C LYS A 198 22.77 30.74 -8.87
N ALA A 199 21.64 30.15 -9.25
CA ALA A 199 20.95 29.17 -8.42
C ALA A 199 21.75 27.87 -8.25
N GLU A 200 21.68 27.34 -7.04
CA GLU A 200 22.23 26.04 -6.64
C GLU A 200 21.33 24.88 -7.09
N TYR A 201 20.03 25.15 -7.21
CA TYR A 201 19.02 24.19 -7.65
C TYR A 201 17.95 24.92 -8.47
N VAL A 202 17.51 24.32 -9.57
CA VAL A 202 16.38 24.82 -10.37
C VAL A 202 15.37 23.71 -10.57
N TYR A 203 14.17 23.89 -10.01
CA TYR A 203 13.02 23.00 -10.18
C TYR A 203 11.96 23.67 -11.07
N ILE A 204 11.33 22.90 -11.94
CA ILE A 204 10.29 23.38 -12.85
C ILE A 204 8.97 22.65 -12.54
N GLY A 205 7.95 23.42 -12.13
CA GLY A 205 6.59 22.93 -11.83
C GLY A 205 5.52 23.85 -12.43
N LEU A 206 4.72 24.50 -11.58
CA LEU A 206 3.83 25.61 -12.02
C LEU A 206 4.59 26.89 -12.43
N GLY A 207 5.89 26.94 -12.13
CA GLY A 207 6.84 27.97 -12.53
C GLY A 207 8.26 27.47 -12.29
N TYR A 208 9.20 28.41 -12.23
CA TYR A 208 10.56 28.12 -11.80
C TYR A 208 10.71 28.33 -10.30
N PHE A 209 11.32 27.36 -9.64
CA PHE A 209 11.75 27.46 -8.27
C PHE A 209 13.29 27.45 -8.24
N PHE A 210 13.88 28.45 -7.58
CA PHE A 210 15.32 28.61 -7.49
C PHE A 210 15.77 28.51 -6.04
N LYS A 211 16.74 27.65 -5.77
CA LYS A 211 17.46 27.67 -4.51
C LYS A 211 18.72 28.51 -4.67
N TYR A 212 18.88 29.55 -3.86
CA TYR A 212 20.07 30.39 -3.85
C TYR A 212 20.39 30.86 -2.44
N ARG A 213 21.61 30.59 -1.96
CA ARG A 213 22.07 30.91 -0.60
C ARG A 213 21.12 30.40 0.48
N GLY A 214 20.63 29.16 0.29
CA GLY A 214 19.70 28.51 1.21
C GLY A 214 18.27 29.06 1.24
N LYS A 215 17.90 29.98 0.34
CA LYS A 215 16.53 30.49 0.20
C LYS A 215 15.91 30.04 -1.10
N TRP A 216 14.59 29.87 -1.09
CA TRP A 216 13.82 29.52 -2.28
C TRP A 216 13.08 30.73 -2.84
N TYR A 217 13.22 30.90 -4.15
CA TYR A 217 12.55 31.91 -4.94
C TYR A 217 11.60 31.22 -5.91
N TRP A 218 10.43 31.81 -6.15
CA TRP A 218 9.47 31.28 -7.13
C TRP A 218 9.12 32.33 -8.17
N MET A 219 9.17 31.93 -9.44
CA MET A 219 8.88 32.77 -10.60
C MET A 219 7.92 32.07 -11.53
N MET A 220 6.76 32.65 -11.73
CA MET A 220 5.80 32.19 -12.73
C MET A 220 6.29 32.51 -14.14
N TYR A 221 5.86 31.71 -15.12
CA TYR A 221 6.12 32.00 -16.52
C TYR A 221 5.64 33.41 -16.91
N PRO A 222 6.37 34.10 -17.78
CA PRO A 222 5.89 35.33 -18.38
C PRO A 222 4.86 34.96 -19.46
N SER A 223 3.63 34.63 -19.05
CA SER A 223 2.49 34.60 -19.95
C SER A 223 1.71 35.90 -19.78
N LYS A 224 1.45 36.62 -20.88
CA LYS A 224 0.35 37.59 -20.87
C LYS A 224 -0.91 36.79 -20.58
N ARG A 225 -1.69 37.23 -19.60
CA ARG A 225 -2.85 36.60 -18.94
C ARG A 225 -3.98 36.01 -19.83
N ASN A 226 -3.80 35.86 -21.15
CA ASN A 226 -4.78 35.23 -22.04
C ASN A 226 -4.14 34.05 -22.79
N GLY A 227 -4.62 32.83 -22.48
CA GLY A 227 -4.27 31.61 -23.22
C GLY A 227 -3.42 30.64 -22.41
N PHE A 228 -3.91 30.13 -21.28
CA PHE A 228 -3.40 28.87 -20.73
C PHE A 228 -4.00 27.65 -21.48
N ASP A 229 -4.95 27.89 -22.39
CA ASP A 229 -5.70 26.86 -23.11
C ASP A 229 -5.43 26.84 -24.63
N ASP A 230 -4.34 27.47 -25.11
CA ASP A 230 -3.94 27.35 -26.53
C ASP A 230 -2.58 26.65 -26.70
N ASP A 231 -2.48 25.84 -27.77
CA ASP A 231 -1.27 25.10 -28.12
C ASP A 231 -0.05 26.04 -28.26
N ALA A 232 -0.25 27.28 -28.69
CA ALA A 232 0.83 28.23 -28.91
C ALA A 232 1.50 28.66 -27.60
N ALA A 233 0.74 28.86 -26.52
CA ALA A 233 1.26 29.15 -25.19
C ALA A 233 2.03 27.97 -24.62
N TYR A 234 1.51 26.76 -24.81
CA TYR A 234 2.21 25.53 -24.44
C TYR A 234 3.55 25.38 -25.16
N GLN A 235 3.60 25.62 -26.47
CA GLN A 235 4.85 25.55 -27.24
C GLN A 235 5.85 26.64 -26.82
N ARG A 236 5.40 27.86 -26.54
CA ARG A 236 6.28 28.92 -26.01
C ARG A 236 6.88 28.54 -24.66
N ARG A 237 6.06 27.98 -23.76
CA ARG A 237 6.52 27.47 -22.46
C ARG A 237 7.58 26.38 -22.65
N LYS A 238 7.30 25.37 -23.49
CA LYS A 238 8.26 24.30 -23.80
C LYS A 238 9.56 24.83 -24.38
N ALA A 239 9.50 25.78 -25.31
CA ALA A 239 10.70 26.39 -25.90
C ALA A 239 11.53 27.14 -24.84
N PHE A 240 10.86 27.82 -23.89
CA PHE A 240 11.53 28.50 -22.80
C PHE A 240 12.18 27.51 -21.81
N GLU A 241 11.46 26.46 -21.40
CA GLU A 241 11.99 25.37 -20.55
C GLU A 241 13.15 24.61 -21.24
N ALA A 242 13.13 24.48 -22.56
CA ALA A 242 14.24 23.88 -23.31
C ALA A 242 15.50 24.76 -23.31
N GLN A 243 15.35 26.08 -23.30
CA GLN A 243 16.46 27.03 -23.20
C GLN A 243 17.01 27.15 -21.77
N TYR A 244 16.13 27.03 -20.77
CA TYR A 244 16.46 27.16 -19.35
C TYR A 244 16.00 25.90 -18.59
N PRO A 245 16.61 24.75 -18.82
CA PRO A 245 16.17 23.50 -18.22
C PRO A 245 16.34 23.51 -16.70
N ALA A 246 15.63 22.59 -16.04
CA ALA A 246 15.83 22.29 -14.63
C ALA A 246 17.31 21.89 -14.37
N ARG A 247 17.79 22.21 -13.18
CA ARG A 247 19.14 21.87 -12.69
C ARG A 247 18.98 21.28 -11.31
N GLU A 248 18.57 20.02 -11.31
CA GLU A 248 18.34 19.25 -10.10
C GLU A 248 19.58 18.42 -9.78
N SER A 249 19.91 18.30 -8.50
CA SER A 249 20.97 17.38 -8.08
C SER A 249 20.54 15.94 -8.37
N ALA A 250 21.52 15.03 -8.41
CA ALA A 250 21.21 13.61 -8.31
C ALA A 250 20.34 13.36 -7.08
N SER A 251 19.35 12.48 -7.21
CA SER A 251 18.45 12.20 -6.09
C SER A 251 19.22 11.58 -4.95
N ARG A 252 19.05 12.15 -3.74
CA ARG A 252 19.53 11.51 -2.51
C ARG A 252 18.68 10.30 -2.13
N PHE A 253 17.49 10.16 -2.72
CA PHE A 253 16.55 9.11 -2.43
C PHE A 253 16.61 8.01 -3.48
N THR A 254 16.43 6.77 -3.04
CA THR A 254 16.21 5.63 -3.95
C THR A 254 15.02 4.80 -3.49
N GLU A 255 14.27 4.29 -4.45
CA GLU A 255 13.22 3.29 -4.25
C GLU A 255 13.71 1.88 -4.66
N ASP A 256 14.96 1.76 -5.15
CA ASP A 256 15.61 0.51 -5.51
C ASP A 256 16.08 -0.26 -4.27
N VAL A 257 15.11 -0.67 -3.45
CA VAL A 257 15.32 -1.60 -2.33
C VAL A 257 14.86 -2.99 -2.74
N PRO A 258 15.55 -4.06 -2.32
CA PRO A 258 15.07 -5.42 -2.58
C PRO A 258 13.67 -5.64 -2.02
N VAL A 259 12.73 -5.93 -2.92
CA VAL A 259 11.35 -6.29 -2.60
C VAL A 259 11.13 -7.74 -3.02
N ILE A 260 10.61 -8.53 -2.09
CA ILE A 260 10.50 -9.98 -2.23
C ILE A 260 9.05 -10.39 -1.97
N ASP A 261 8.50 -11.25 -2.83
CA ASP A 261 7.28 -11.98 -2.50
C ASP A 261 7.63 -13.14 -1.55
N PRO A 262 7.17 -13.10 -0.29
CA PRO A 262 7.55 -14.11 0.68
C PRO A 262 7.04 -15.51 0.36
N PHE A 263 6.01 -15.65 -0.48
CA PHE A 263 5.40 -16.94 -0.81
C PHE A 263 5.97 -17.58 -2.08
N TYR A 264 6.80 -16.85 -2.84
CA TYR A 264 7.43 -17.31 -4.07
C TYR A 264 8.92 -16.96 -4.06
N TYR A 265 9.73 -17.78 -3.40
CA TYR A 265 11.19 -17.63 -3.36
C TYR A 265 11.88 -18.39 -4.49
N THR A 266 13.01 -17.86 -4.95
CA THR A 266 13.91 -18.49 -5.93
C THR A 266 15.27 -18.78 -5.29
N GLU A 267 16.07 -19.69 -5.87
CA GLU A 267 17.41 -20.03 -5.37
C GLU A 267 18.39 -18.85 -5.32
N ARG A 268 18.06 -17.72 -5.97
CA ARG A 268 18.87 -16.48 -5.97
C ARG A 268 18.61 -15.59 -4.77
N ASP A 269 17.54 -15.86 -4.02
CA ASP A 269 17.16 -15.08 -2.86
C ASP A 269 18.00 -15.52 -1.65
N THR A 270 19.07 -14.78 -1.34
CA THR A 270 20.00 -15.07 -0.22
C THR A 270 19.41 -14.73 1.15
N ILE A 271 18.19 -15.20 1.43
CA ILE A 271 17.36 -14.80 2.56
C ILE A 271 17.60 -15.73 3.75
N ARG A 272 17.73 -15.17 4.97
CA ARG A 272 17.83 -15.95 6.23
C ARG A 272 16.50 -16.25 6.91
N TYR A 273 15.42 -15.53 6.57
CA TYR A 273 14.07 -15.84 7.05
C TYR A 273 13.31 -16.71 6.06
N ALA A 274 12.38 -17.51 6.57
CA ALA A 274 11.50 -18.34 5.76
C ALA A 274 10.04 -17.97 6.04
N VAL A 275 9.24 -17.89 4.98
CA VAL A 275 7.79 -17.77 5.10
C VAL A 275 7.14 -19.05 4.61
N GLU A 276 6.31 -19.67 5.45
CA GLU A 276 5.67 -20.94 5.15
C GLU A 276 4.18 -20.87 5.47
N ILE A 277 3.35 -21.26 4.50
CA ILE A 277 1.91 -21.40 4.71
C ILE A 277 1.67 -22.70 5.46
N GLN A 278 1.15 -22.58 6.68
CA GLN A 278 0.86 -23.71 7.56
C GLN A 278 -0.57 -24.23 7.35
N HIS A 279 -1.51 -23.32 7.09
CA HIS A 279 -2.90 -23.67 6.87
C HIS A 279 -3.62 -22.61 6.03
N THR A 280 -4.63 -23.06 5.26
CA THR A 280 -5.54 -22.18 4.52
C THR A 280 -6.98 -22.60 4.80
N LEU A 281 -7.79 -21.64 5.21
CA LEU A 281 -9.21 -21.84 5.47
C LEU A 281 -10.04 -21.06 4.47
N THR A 282 -10.63 -21.76 3.50
CA THR A 282 -11.56 -21.14 2.55
C THR A 282 -12.91 -20.87 3.21
N GLU A 283 -13.36 -19.62 3.15
CA GLU A 283 -14.71 -19.19 3.59
C GLU A 283 -15.65 -18.99 2.42
N VAL A 284 -15.14 -18.41 1.33
CA VAL A 284 -15.92 -18.13 0.12
C VAL A 284 -15.29 -18.90 -1.02
N GLU A 285 -16.09 -19.69 -1.71
CA GLU A 285 -15.72 -20.30 -2.99
C GLU A 285 -16.82 -19.99 -3.99
N LYS A 286 -16.47 -19.29 -5.08
CA LYS A 286 -17.37 -19.15 -6.23
C LYS A 286 -16.77 -19.89 -7.40
N LYS A 287 -17.48 -20.92 -7.84
CA LYS A 287 -17.14 -21.63 -9.08
C LYS A 287 -17.45 -20.75 -10.27
N GLY A 288 -16.52 -20.75 -11.23
CA GLY A 288 -16.73 -20.12 -12.52
C GLY A 288 -17.92 -20.75 -13.24
N THR A 289 -18.59 -19.98 -14.08
CA THR A 289 -19.61 -20.47 -15.01
C THR A 289 -18.98 -20.68 -16.38
N THR A 290 -19.68 -21.34 -17.30
CA THR A 290 -19.23 -21.52 -18.70
C THR A 290 -18.87 -20.20 -19.40
N TYR A 291 -19.55 -19.10 -19.04
CA TYR A 291 -19.31 -17.77 -19.63
C TYR A 291 -18.36 -16.89 -18.80
N ARG A 292 -18.05 -17.30 -17.56
CA ARG A 292 -17.06 -16.68 -16.68
C ARG A 292 -16.28 -17.78 -15.94
N PRO A 293 -15.27 -18.39 -16.59
CA PRO A 293 -14.62 -19.60 -16.08
C PRO A 293 -13.75 -19.37 -14.85
N ILE A 294 -13.49 -18.12 -14.48
CA ILE A 294 -12.69 -17.77 -13.31
C ILE A 294 -13.44 -18.19 -12.06
N SER A 295 -12.88 -19.19 -11.37
CA SER A 295 -13.24 -19.52 -10.00
C SER A 295 -12.40 -18.68 -9.04
N TYR A 296 -12.99 -18.28 -7.92
CA TYR A 296 -12.24 -17.58 -6.88
C TYR A 296 -12.54 -18.18 -5.51
N ALA A 297 -11.50 -18.19 -4.68
CA ALA A 297 -11.57 -18.58 -3.28
C ALA A 297 -11.03 -17.44 -2.40
N ALA A 298 -11.73 -17.14 -1.31
CA ALA A 298 -11.30 -16.19 -0.29
C ALA A 298 -11.42 -16.80 1.10
N GLY A 299 -10.50 -16.43 1.98
CA GLY A 299 -10.38 -17.08 3.28
C GLY A 299 -9.17 -16.63 4.09
N TYR A 300 -8.94 -17.33 5.19
CA TYR A 300 -7.80 -17.07 6.07
C TYR A 300 -6.58 -17.90 5.67
N PHE A 301 -5.45 -17.23 5.60
CA PHE A 301 -4.13 -17.80 5.45
C PHE A 301 -3.41 -17.69 6.78
N TYR A 302 -2.89 -18.82 7.24
CA TYR A 302 -2.10 -18.95 8.46
C TYR A 302 -0.68 -19.29 8.04
N TYR A 303 0.24 -18.35 8.21
CA TYR A 303 1.63 -18.51 7.80
C TYR A 303 2.59 -18.11 8.91
N THR A 304 3.77 -18.69 8.86
CA THR A 304 4.85 -18.42 9.80
C THR A 304 5.94 -17.63 9.14
N ILE A 305 6.54 -16.69 9.87
CA ILE A 305 7.76 -16.00 9.47
C ILE A 305 8.86 -16.44 10.45
N GLN A 306 9.78 -17.24 9.98
CA GLN A 306 10.91 -17.71 10.79
C GLN A 306 12.03 -16.66 10.77
N MET A 307 12.19 -15.92 11.86
CA MET A 307 13.22 -14.88 12.00
C MET A 307 14.59 -15.48 12.35
N SER A 308 14.60 -16.62 13.03
CA SER A 308 15.80 -17.40 13.33
C SER A 308 15.42 -18.88 13.55
N PRO A 309 16.39 -19.81 13.66
CA PRO A 309 16.10 -21.21 13.93
C PRO A 309 15.22 -21.46 15.16
N THR A 310 15.22 -20.53 16.13
CA THR A 310 14.49 -20.65 17.39
C THR A 310 13.39 -19.62 17.55
N ASP A 311 13.13 -18.78 16.55
CA ASP A 311 12.22 -17.65 16.69
C ASP A 311 11.32 -17.46 15.48
N THR A 312 10.01 -17.52 15.71
CA THR A 312 8.98 -17.60 14.67
C THR A 312 7.80 -16.72 15.04
N ILE A 313 7.29 -16.00 14.05
CA ILE A 313 6.12 -15.14 14.16
C ILE A 313 4.96 -15.82 13.43
N TYR A 314 3.82 -15.92 14.09
CA TYR A 314 2.63 -16.61 13.61
C TYR A 314 1.61 -15.59 13.12
N VAL A 315 1.37 -15.56 11.82
CA VAL A 315 0.54 -14.53 11.17
C VAL A 315 -0.73 -15.13 10.59
N LYS A 316 -1.86 -14.51 10.90
CA LYS A 316 -3.16 -14.76 10.26
C LYS A 316 -3.46 -13.61 9.31
N ARG A 317 -3.98 -13.91 8.12
CA ARG A 317 -4.38 -12.90 7.13
C ARG A 317 -5.58 -13.36 6.31
N TYR A 318 -6.55 -12.49 6.08
CA TYR A 318 -7.62 -12.74 5.11
C TYR A 318 -7.17 -12.28 3.71
N SER A 319 -7.47 -13.08 2.68
CA SER A 319 -7.22 -12.69 1.29
C SER A 319 -8.16 -13.43 0.34
N ALA A 320 -8.42 -12.83 -0.83
CA ALA A 320 -8.84 -13.60 -2.00
C ALA A 320 -7.57 -14.01 -2.75
N TYR A 321 -7.40 -15.32 -3.02
CA TYR A 321 -6.13 -15.91 -3.47
C TYR A 321 -4.97 -15.74 -2.46
N THR A 322 -3.75 -16.07 -2.87
CA THR A 322 -2.53 -15.88 -2.06
C THR A 322 -2.46 -14.43 -1.54
N PRO A 323 -2.16 -14.20 -0.25
CA PRO A 323 -2.12 -12.86 0.30
C PRO A 323 -1.06 -12.00 -0.37
N GLY A 324 -1.44 -10.81 -0.85
CA GLY A 324 -0.51 -9.84 -1.42
C GLY A 324 0.40 -9.26 -0.33
N THR A 325 1.53 -9.92 -0.05
CA THR A 325 2.54 -9.46 0.91
C THR A 325 3.81 -9.12 0.16
N ARG A 326 4.46 -8.01 0.52
CA ARG A 326 5.81 -7.70 0.07
C ARG A 326 6.72 -7.55 1.28
N ILE A 327 7.88 -8.22 1.25
CA ILE A 327 8.92 -7.99 2.25
C ILE A 327 10.00 -7.12 1.65
N ILE A 328 10.31 -6.04 2.36
CA ILE A 328 11.34 -5.07 2.00
C ILE A 328 12.46 -5.21 3.03
N GLN A 329 13.67 -5.43 2.53
CA GLN A 329 14.88 -5.52 3.34
C GLN A 329 15.84 -4.41 2.94
N ILE A 330 16.38 -3.71 3.93
CA ILE A 330 17.46 -2.75 3.68
C ILE A 330 18.79 -3.49 3.84
N PRO A 331 19.57 -3.70 2.77
CA PRO A 331 20.80 -4.48 2.86
C PRO A 331 21.89 -3.77 3.69
N TYR A 332 22.84 -4.55 4.21
CA TYR A 332 23.97 -4.03 4.98
C TYR A 332 24.82 -3.01 4.22
N ASN A 333 25.03 -3.21 2.91
CA ASN A 333 25.81 -2.27 2.08
C ASN A 333 25.12 -0.90 1.89
N MET A 334 23.80 -0.82 2.13
CA MET A 334 23.05 0.43 2.14
C MET A 334 22.98 1.07 3.54
N GLY A 335 23.46 0.37 4.57
CA GLY A 335 23.47 0.76 5.97
C GLY A 335 22.38 0.09 6.81
N GLY A 336 21.56 -0.79 6.23
CA GLY A 336 20.50 -1.51 6.93
C GLY A 336 21.01 -2.73 7.71
N GLN A 337 20.06 -3.51 8.22
CA GLN A 337 20.32 -4.71 9.04
C GLN A 337 20.04 -6.03 8.29
N GLY A 338 19.84 -5.96 6.97
CA GLY A 338 19.49 -7.11 6.13
C GLY A 338 18.28 -7.88 6.69
N SER A 339 18.41 -9.19 6.80
CA SER A 339 17.34 -10.08 7.27
C SER A 339 16.98 -9.95 8.76
N ASN A 340 17.72 -9.18 9.56
CA ASN A 340 17.39 -8.99 10.98
C ASN A 340 16.25 -7.99 11.19
N VAL A 341 15.99 -7.11 10.22
CA VAL A 341 14.88 -6.17 10.25
C VAL A 341 14.09 -6.29 8.95
N LEU A 342 12.81 -6.63 9.06
CA LEU A 342 11.94 -6.86 7.90
C LEU A 342 10.81 -5.84 7.90
N PHE A 343 10.68 -5.10 6.80
CA PHE A 343 9.49 -4.30 6.56
C PHE A 343 8.50 -5.15 5.77
N ILE A 344 7.29 -5.30 6.26
CA ILE A 344 6.24 -6.13 5.67
C ILE A 344 5.10 -5.22 5.25
N ASP A 345 4.95 -5.07 3.94
CA ASP A 345 3.83 -4.38 3.33
C ASP A 345 2.71 -5.39 3.07
N GLN A 346 1.54 -5.14 3.66
CA GLN A 346 0.33 -5.91 3.43
C GLN A 346 -0.56 -5.13 2.45
N ILE A 347 -0.77 -5.69 1.26
CA ILE A 347 -1.65 -5.12 0.24
C ILE A 347 -3.09 -5.59 0.51
N PRO A 348 -4.00 -4.73 0.97
CA PRO A 348 -5.37 -5.14 1.27
C PRO A 348 -6.11 -5.56 0.01
N ASN A 349 -7.06 -6.48 0.16
CA ASN A 349 -8.01 -6.85 -0.86
C ASN A 349 -9.29 -6.00 -0.72
N GLU A 350 -9.53 -5.15 -1.71
CA GLU A 350 -10.66 -4.21 -1.72
C GLU A 350 -12.03 -4.90 -1.84
N LEU A 351 -12.11 -6.19 -2.20
CA LEU A 351 -13.39 -6.94 -2.20
C LEU A 351 -13.88 -7.28 -0.79
N TYR A 352 -12.99 -7.25 0.21
CA TYR A 352 -13.30 -7.61 1.59
C TYR A 352 -12.67 -6.60 2.58
N PRO A 353 -13.02 -5.32 2.51
CA PRO A 353 -12.35 -4.26 3.27
C PRO A 353 -12.46 -4.47 4.79
N ASP A 354 -13.54 -5.09 5.26
CA ASP A 354 -13.77 -5.37 6.69
C ASP A 354 -12.93 -6.54 7.24
N LYS A 355 -12.37 -7.38 6.36
CA LYS A 355 -11.62 -8.59 6.72
C LYS A 355 -10.16 -8.56 6.26
N SER A 356 -9.88 -7.86 5.17
CA SER A 356 -8.54 -7.75 4.59
C SER A 356 -7.91 -6.42 4.97
N TYR A 357 -6.91 -6.51 5.83
CA TYR A 357 -6.19 -5.34 6.32
C TYR A 357 -4.93 -5.07 5.49
N GLY A 358 -4.62 -3.79 5.34
CA GLY A 358 -3.40 -3.29 4.75
C GLY A 358 -2.32 -3.02 5.80
N GLY A 359 -1.50 -2.01 5.56
CA GLY A 359 -0.51 -1.49 6.49
C GLY A 359 0.92 -1.88 6.13
N LEU A 360 1.86 -1.13 6.73
CA LEU A 360 3.28 -1.43 6.70
C LEU A 360 3.73 -1.72 8.14
N TYR A 361 4.32 -2.87 8.33
CA TYR A 361 4.82 -3.33 9.63
C TYR A 361 6.33 -3.47 9.58
N VAL A 362 7.00 -3.27 10.70
CA VAL A 362 8.41 -3.64 10.86
C VAL A 362 8.53 -4.76 11.89
N ILE A 363 9.23 -5.82 11.52
CA ILE A 363 9.65 -6.89 12.41
C ILE A 363 11.12 -6.66 12.73
N ARG A 364 11.44 -6.48 14.01
CA ARG A 364 12.81 -6.14 14.44
C ARG A 364 13.15 -6.74 15.80
N PRO A 365 14.44 -6.84 16.17
CA PRO A 365 14.83 -7.31 17.48
C PRO A 365 14.22 -6.44 18.58
N ARG A 366 13.77 -7.07 19.66
CA ARG A 366 13.33 -6.34 20.86
C ARG A 366 14.52 -5.60 21.46
N LYS A 367 14.28 -4.36 21.89
CA LYS A 367 15.26 -3.63 22.71
C LYS A 367 15.47 -4.42 24.01
N LYS A 368 16.73 -4.72 24.34
CA LYS A 368 17.06 -5.30 25.64
C LYS A 368 16.67 -4.27 26.71
N LYS A 369 15.80 -4.68 27.63
CA LYS A 369 15.40 -3.86 28.78
C LYS A 369 16.54 -3.76 29.78
#